data_AF-A0A7J9G3Q3-F1
#
_entry.id   AF-A0A7J9G3Q3-F1
#
_cell.length_a   1.000
_cell.length_b   1.000
_cell.length_c   1.000
_cell.angle_alpha   90.00
_cell.angle_beta   90.00
_cell.angle_gamma   90.00
#
_symmetry.space_group_name_H-M   'P 1'
#
loop_
_entity.id
_entity.type
_entity.pdbx_description
1 polymer ?
#
loop_
_entity_poly.entity_id
_entity_poly.type
_entity_poly.pdbx_seq_one_letter_code
_entity_poly.pdbx_strand_id
1 'polypeptide(L)' 'MNRFSGKIPTSLFECKELQDIDLADNKLEGILPKEIGNLMTMLKILQLHNNLIE' A
#
# COMPACT_ATOMS: atom_id res chain seq x y z
N MET A 1 4.57 -14.76 -4.32
CA MET A 1 5.34 -13.62 -4.83
C MET A 1 4.74 -13.14 -6.13
N ASN A 2 4.05 -12.02 -6.07
CA ASN A 2 3.75 -11.26 -7.27
C ASN A 2 5.01 -10.48 -7.68
N ARG A 3 5.07 -10.01 -8.92
CA ARG A 3 6.20 -9.23 -9.44
C ARG A 3 5.79 -7.78 -9.70
N PHE A 4 4.87 -7.25 -8.89
CA PHE A 4 4.45 -5.87 -9.02
C PHE A 4 5.62 -4.95 -8.73
N SER A 5 5.77 -3.91 -9.55
CA SER A 5 6.90 -2.98 -9.51
C SER A 5 6.43 -1.55 -9.74
N GLY A 6 7.26 -0.59 -9.35
CA GLY A 6 6.92 0.83 -9.40
C GLY A 6 6.23 1.29 -8.11
N LYS A 7 5.61 2.47 -8.19
CA LYS A 7 5.00 3.14 -7.02
C LYS A 7 3.59 2.61 -6.73
N ILE A 8 3.18 2.66 -5.46
CA ILE A 8 1.79 2.43 -5.09
C ILE A 8 0.93 3.60 -5.64
N PRO A 9 -0.12 3.33 -6.43
CA PRO A 9 -0.99 4.37 -6.95
C PRO A 9 -1.82 5.01 -5.82
N THR A 10 -1.92 6.33 -5.82
CA THR A 10 -2.70 7.08 -4.81
C THR A 10 -4.19 6.74 -4.83
N SER A 11 -4.72 6.34 -5.99
CA SER A 11 -6.12 5.93 -6.15
C SER A 11 -6.49 4.71 -5.30
N LEU A 12 -5.53 3.86 -4.91
CA LEU A 12 -5.78 2.76 -3.97
C LEU A 12 -6.34 3.29 -2.64
N PHE A 13 -5.89 4.47 -2.21
CA PHE A 13 -6.29 5.07 -0.94
C PHE A 13 -7.59 5.88 -1.03
N GLU A 14 -8.27 5.88 -2.18
CA GLU A 14 -9.62 6.44 -2.32
C GLU A 14 -10.70 5.43 -1.89
N CYS A 15 -10.36 4.15 -1.80
CA CYS A 15 -11.25 3.08 -1.35
C CYS A 15 -11.40 3.11 0.18
N LYS A 16 -12.19 4.05 0.69
CA LYS A 16 -12.36 4.33 2.14
C LYS A 16 -12.83 3.15 2.99
N GLU A 17 -13.38 2.10 2.39
CA GLU A 17 -13.82 0.88 3.08
C GLU A 17 -12.76 -0.22 3.14
N LEU A 18 -11.57 0.00 2.58
CA LEU A 18 -10.46 -0.96 2.67
C LEU A 18 -10.06 -1.19 4.12
N GLN A 19 -10.01 -2.46 4.50
CA GLN A 19 -9.61 -2.91 5.83
C GLN A 19 -8.24 -3.57 5.81
N ASP A 20 -7.94 -4.34 4.78
CA ASP A 20 -6.70 -5.10 4.69
C ASP A 20 -6.01 -4.85 3.34
N ILE A 21 -4.74 -4.43 3.41
CA ILE A 21 -3.87 -4.26 2.24
C ILE A 21 -2.64 -5.13 2.47
N ASP A 22 -2.51 -6.19 1.67
CA ASP A 22 -1.31 -7.01 1.59
C ASP A 22 -0.62 -6.81 0.23
N LEU A 23 0.52 -6.12 0.27
CA LEU A 23 1.41 -5.91 -0.85
C LEU A 23 2.81 -6.45 -0.56
N ALA A 24 2.96 -7.30 0.46
CA ALA A 24 4.25 -7.87 0.84
C ALA A 24 4.85 -8.71 -0.29
N ASP A 25 6.17 -8.90 -0.24
CA ASP A 25 6.91 -9.75 -1.17
C ASP A 25 6.71 -9.37 -2.66
N ASN A 26 6.92 -8.09 -2.96
CA ASN A 26 6.86 -7.52 -4.30
C ASN A 26 8.14 -6.70 -4.62
N LYS A 27 8.14 -5.97 -5.73
CA LYS A 27 9.20 -5.05 -6.15
C LYS A 27 8.71 -3.60 -6.18
N LEU A 28 7.74 -3.26 -5.32
CA LEU A 28 7.24 -1.89 -5.23
C LEU A 28 8.33 -0.98 -4.67
N GLU A 29 8.40 0.25 -5.15
CA GLU A 29 9.49 1.18 -4.87
C GLU A 29 8.98 2.61 -4.68
N GLY A 30 9.81 3.45 -4.06
CA GLY A 30 9.51 4.84 -3.76
C GLY A 30 8.84 5.03 -2.41
N ILE A 31 8.19 6.17 -2.20
CA ILE A 31 7.65 6.58 -0.89
C ILE A 31 6.20 6.10 -0.75
N LEU A 32 5.82 5.61 0.43
CA LEU A 32 4.41 5.36 0.75
C LEU A 32 3.61 6.68 0.66
N PRO A 33 2.62 6.80 -0.25
CA PRO A 33 1.90 8.05 -0.40
C PRO A 33 1.12 8.43 0.87
N LYS A 34 1.20 9.71 1.26
CA LYS A 34 0.52 10.26 2.45
C LYS A 34 -1.00 10.07 2.40
N GLU A 35 -1.55 9.89 1.21
CA GLU A 35 -2.95 9.59 0.94
C GLU A 35 -3.43 8.31 1.63
N ILE A 36 -2.52 7.42 2.09
CA ILE A 36 -2.84 6.31 3.00
C ILE A 36 -3.68 6.77 4.22
N GLY A 37 -3.50 8.03 4.66
CA GLY A 37 -4.29 8.63 5.72
C GLY A 37 -5.80 8.69 5.45
N ASN A 38 -6.23 8.62 4.19
CA ASN A 38 -7.65 8.53 3.82
C ASN A 38 -8.30 7.23 4.33
N LEU A 39 -7.51 6.18 4.56
CA LEU A 39 -7.99 4.89 5.03
C LEU A 39 -7.92 4.76 6.56
N MET A 40 -7.48 5.79 7.28
CA MET A 40 -7.20 5.74 8.73
C MET A 40 -8.38 5.24 9.58
N THR A 41 -9.62 5.46 9.12
CA THR A 41 -10.82 5.02 9.83
C THR A 41 -11.12 3.52 9.69
N MET A 42 -10.81 2.92 8.54
CA MET A 42 -11.21 1.55 8.20
C MET A 42 -10.05 0.55 8.12
N LEU A 43 -8.84 1.02 7.80
CA LEU A 43 -7.67 0.17 7.61
C LEU A 43 -7.23 -0.45 8.94
N LYS A 44 -7.08 -1.77 8.92
CA LYS A 44 -6.69 -2.60 10.05
C LYS A 44 -5.33 -3.23 9.83
N ILE A 45 -5.05 -3.68 8.61
CA ILE A 45 -3.82 -4.37 8.25
C ILE A 45 -3.17 -3.70 7.04
N LEU A 46 -1.88 -3.39 7.18
CA LEU A 46 -1.03 -2.93 6.08
C LEU A 46 0.26 -3.73 6.09
N GLN A 47 0.46 -4.58 5.08
CA GLN A 47 1.67 -5.37 4.91
C GLN A 47 2.43 -4.89 3.68
N LEU A 48 3.62 -4.31 3.91
CA LEU A 48 4.49 -3.75 2.87
C LEU A 48 5.91 -4.35 2.89
N HIS A 49 6.18 -5.31 3.78
CA HIS A 49 7.51 -5.88 3.95
C HIS A 49 8.00 -6.57 2.68
N ASN A 50 9.33 -6.71 2.55
CA ASN A 50 9.98 -7.26 1.36
C ASN A 50 9.58 -6.51 0.06
N ASN A 51 9.63 -5.17 0.13
CA ASN A 51 9.59 -4.23 -0.99
C ASN A 51 10.74 -3.21 -0.85
N LEU A 52 10.83 -2.26 -1.78
CA LEU A 52 11.81 -1.16 -1.81
C LEU A 52 11.15 0.19 -1.43
N ILE A 53 10.21 0.16 -0.48
CA ILE A 53 9.44 1.34 -0.05
C ILE A 53 10.18 2.08 1.07
N GLU A 54 10.29 3.41 0.93
CA GLU A 54 10.86 4.34 1.91
C GLU A 54 9.79 4.98 2.82
#